data_AF-A0A7X7EBN4-F1
#
_entry.id   AF-A0A7X7EBN4-F1
#
_cell.length_a   1.000
_cell.length_b   1.000
_cell.length_c   1.000
_cell.angle_alpha   90.00
_cell.angle_beta   90.00
_cell.angle_gamma   90.00
#
_symmetry.space_group_name_H-M   'P 1'
#
loop_
_entity.id
_entity.type
_entity.pdbx_description
1 polymer ?
#
loop_
_entity_poly.entity_id
_entity_poly.type
_entity_poly.pdbx_seq_one_letter_code
_entity_poly.pdbx_strand_id
1 'polypeptide(L)'
;MTDHPPFMIPILISAVATFLVRALPYYATFLDRLPPFLSKSLRLLPIAALGPLIFPGVILNYEKSWYAGLLGIAAAALFAYKRQSMIIPILLSIGVTYLALLL
;
A
#
# COMPACT_ATOMS: atom_id res chain seq x y z
N MET A 1 -14.94 37.66 2.19
CA MET A 1 -14.38 36.50 1.45
C MET A 1 -13.51 35.77 2.46
N THR A 2 -14.13 34.82 3.16
CA THR A 2 -13.72 34.30 4.48
C THR A 2 -12.55 33.30 4.42
N ASP A 3 -11.41 33.71 4.96
CA ASP A 3 -10.54 32.97 5.89
C ASP A 3 -10.43 31.44 5.73
N HIS A 4 -9.66 30.98 4.74
CA HIS A 4 -9.13 29.60 4.68
C HIS A 4 -7.67 29.62 5.14
N PRO A 5 -7.29 28.96 6.26
CA PRO A 5 -6.82 27.56 6.24
C PRO A 5 -7.17 26.78 7.56
N PRO A 6 -7.09 25.42 7.67
CA PRO A 6 -5.98 24.62 7.16
C PRO A 6 -6.35 23.23 6.60
N PHE A 7 -5.58 22.78 5.60
CA PHE A 7 -5.60 21.42 5.03
C PHE A 7 -5.53 20.29 6.09
N MET A 8 -5.15 20.60 7.34
CA MET A 8 -5.05 19.65 8.44
C MET A 8 -6.38 18.94 8.78
N ILE A 9 -7.52 19.64 8.73
CA ILE A 9 -8.83 19.05 9.09
C ILE A 9 -9.23 17.92 8.12
N PRO A 10 -9.24 18.12 6.78
CA PRO A 10 -9.56 17.04 5.85
C PRO A 10 -8.51 15.92 5.86
N ILE A 11 -7.23 16.23 6.09
CA ILE A 11 -6.18 15.20 6.24
C ILE A 11 -6.44 14.35 7.49
N LEU A 12 -6.82 14.96 8.61
CA LEU A 12 -7.12 14.24 9.84
C LEU A 12 -8.36 13.35 9.67
N ILE A 13 -9.42 13.87 9.05
CA ILE A 13 -10.65 13.10 8.79
C ILE A 13 -10.36 11.92 7.86
N SER A 14 -9.63 12.13 6.77
CA SER A 14 -9.27 11.05 5.83
C SER A 14 -8.30 10.03 6.42
N ALA A 15 -7.34 10.46 7.24
CA ALA A 15 -6.43 9.57 7.97
C ALA A 15 -7.20 8.70 8.97
N VAL A 16 -8.09 9.30 9.76
CA VAL A 16 -8.95 8.55 10.71
C VAL A 16 -9.86 7.59 9.94
N ALA A 17 -10.56 8.04 8.91
CA ALA A 17 -11.45 7.18 8.13
C ALA A 17 -10.70 5.99 7.50
N THR A 18 -9.52 6.23 6.91
CA THR A 18 -8.70 5.18 6.29
C THR A 18 -8.14 4.20 7.32
N PHE A 19 -7.67 4.71 8.46
CA PHE A 19 -7.16 3.88 9.55
C PHE A 19 -8.28 3.01 10.13
N LEU A 20 -9.46 3.58 10.34
CA LEU A 20 -10.61 2.90 10.90
C LEU A 20 -11.08 1.79 9.95
N VAL A 21 -11.21 2.06 8.64
CA VAL A 21 -11.55 1.04 7.63
C VAL A 21 -10.50 -0.07 7.54
N ARG A 22 -9.20 0.25 7.66
CA ARG A 22 -8.10 -0.75 7.63
C ARG A 22 -7.97 -1.56 8.92
N ALA A 23 -8.25 -0.96 10.07
CA ALA A 23 -8.20 -1.61 11.38
C ALA A 23 -9.48 -2.40 11.69
N LEU A 24 -10.61 -2.05 11.07
CA LEU A 24 -11.90 -2.72 11.21
C LEU A 24 -11.80 -4.25 10.99
N PRO A 25 -11.20 -4.79 9.90
CA PRO A 25 -11.11 -6.24 9.72
C PRO A 25 -10.22 -6.93 10.75
N TYR A 26 -9.34 -6.20 11.45
CA TYR A 26 -8.47 -6.76 12.48
C TYR A 26 -9.12 -6.75 13.87
N TYR A 27 -9.90 -5.70 14.19
CA TYR A 27 -10.50 -5.50 15.51
C TYR A 27 -11.98 -5.90 15.60
N ALA A 28 -12.64 -6.15 14.47
CA ALA A 28 -14.03 -6.59 14.44
C ALA A 28 -14.15 -8.04 14.92
N THR A 29 -14.25 -8.26 16.23
CA THR A 29 -14.68 -9.54 16.85
C THR A 29 -16.04 -10.01 16.31
N PHE A 30 -16.84 -9.10 15.73
CA PHE A 30 -18.11 -9.44 15.09
C PHE A 30 -17.94 -10.35 13.85
N LEU A 31 -16.75 -10.38 13.22
CA LEU A 31 -16.46 -11.26 12.08
C LEU A 31 -16.57 -12.75 12.43
N ASP A 32 -16.46 -13.15 13.70
CA ASP A 32 -16.66 -14.54 14.14
C ASP A 32 -18.15 -14.95 14.15
N ARG A 33 -19.08 -14.00 14.14
CA ARG A 33 -20.53 -14.28 13.98
C ARG A 33 -20.99 -14.29 12.52
N LEU A 34 -20.14 -13.81 11.59
CA LEU A 34 -20.46 -13.84 10.17
C LEU A 34 -20.12 -15.21 9.56
N PRO A 35 -20.84 -15.62 8.50
CA PRO A 35 -20.56 -16.86 7.78
C PRO A 35 -19.08 -16.89 7.35
N PRO A 36 -18.43 -18.06 7.39
CA PRO A 36 -16.98 -18.20 7.25
C PRO A 36 -16.45 -17.65 5.92
N PHE A 37 -17.30 -17.56 4.90
CA PHE A 37 -16.97 -16.97 3.61
C PHE A 37 -16.79 -15.45 3.67
N LEU A 38 -17.71 -14.72 4.31
CA LEU A 38 -17.67 -13.25 4.34
C LEU A 38 -16.56 -12.75 5.26
N SER A 39 -16.36 -13.42 6.40
CA SER A 39 -15.29 -13.13 7.34
C SER A 39 -13.89 -13.27 6.71
N LYS A 40 -13.66 -14.35 5.94
CA LYS A 40 -12.43 -14.53 5.17
C LYS A 40 -12.26 -13.45 4.09
N SER A 41 -13.32 -13.09 3.38
CA SER A 41 -13.28 -12.08 2.32
C SER A 41 -12.93 -10.68 2.86
N LEU A 42 -13.55 -10.26 3.98
CA LEU A 42 -13.28 -8.99 4.66
C LEU A 42 -11.84 -8.88 5.17
N ARG A 43 -11.24 -9.99 5.63
CA ARG A 43 -9.82 -10.03 6.04
C ARG A 43 -8.85 -9.89 4.86
N LEU A 44 -9.24 -10.35 3.67
CA LEU A 44 -8.45 -10.23 2.46
C LEU A 44 -8.63 -8.90 1.74
N LEU A 45 -9.69 -8.14 2.06
CA LEU A 45 -10.04 -6.88 1.42
C LEU A 45 -8.90 -5.84 1.43
N PRO A 46 -8.15 -5.60 2.53
CA PRO A 46 -7.03 -4.66 2.50
C PRO A 46 -5.92 -5.10 1.54
N ILE A 47 -5.63 -6.39 1.48
CA ILE A 47 -4.59 -6.95 0.60
C ILE A 47 -5.05 -6.86 -0.86
N ALA A 48 -6.31 -7.19 -1.12
CA ALA A 48 -6.94 -7.10 -2.43
C ALA A 48 -7.03 -5.65 -2.95
N ALA A 49 -7.15 -4.66 -2.06
CA ALA A 49 -7.11 -3.25 -2.41
C ALA A 49 -5.68 -2.74 -2.66
N LEU A 50 -4.70 -3.18 -1.86
CA LEU A 50 -3.30 -2.72 -2.00
C LEU A 50 -2.64 -3.20 -3.30
N GLY A 51 -2.90 -4.44 -3.74
CA GLY A 51 -2.28 -5.00 -4.96
C GLY A 51 -2.52 -4.14 -6.21
N PRO A 52 -3.78 -3.91 -6.61
CA PRO A 52 -4.14 -3.08 -7.76
C PRO A 52 -3.83 -1.59 -7.58
N LEU A 53 -3.55 -1.11 -6.36
CA LEU A 53 -3.15 0.28 -6.14
C LEU A 53 -1.65 0.46 -6.40
N ILE A 54 -0.84 -0.52 -5.97
CA ILE A 54 0.62 -0.48 -6.10
C ILE A 54 1.04 -0.79 -7.54
N PHE A 55 0.44 -1.82 -8.16
CA PHE A 55 0.84 -2.30 -9.49
C PHE A 55 0.80 -1.23 -10.61
N PRO A 56 -0.29 -0.48 -10.81
CA PRO A 56 -0.33 0.57 -11.83
C PRO A 56 0.56 1.75 -11.47
N GLY A 57 0.74 2.07 -10.18
CA GLY A 57 1.63 3.15 -9.75
C GLY A 57 3.08 2.91 -10.16
N VAL A 58 3.50 1.66 -10.29
CA VAL A 58 4.88 1.34 -10.69
C VAL A 58 5.10 1.46 -12.20
N ILE A 59 4.03 1.40 -13.00
CA ILE A 59 4.11 1.52 -14.47
C ILE A 59 3.84 2.96 -14.91
N LEU A 60 2.83 3.61 -14.31
CA LEU A 60 2.35 4.92 -14.72
C LEU A 60 3.24 6.09 -14.27
N ASN A 61 3.96 5.95 -13.15
CA ASN A 61 4.79 7.04 -12.62
C ASN A 61 6.11 7.24 -13.37
N TYR A 62 6.53 6.29 -14.21
CA TYR A 62 7.82 6.33 -14.91
C TYR A 62 7.61 6.30 -16.43
N GLU A 63 7.12 7.40 -17.01
CA GLU A 63 6.77 7.50 -18.44
C GLU A 63 7.91 7.08 -19.39
N LYS A 64 9.17 7.40 -19.05
CA LYS A 64 10.34 7.11 -19.90
C LYS A 64 11.11 5.83 -19.52
N SER A 65 10.94 5.34 -18.30
CA SER A 65 11.69 4.18 -17.77
C SER A 65 10.79 3.25 -16.95
N TRP A 66 9.75 2.71 -17.60
CA TRP A 66 8.84 1.74 -16.99
C TRP A 66 9.57 0.50 -16.43
N TYR A 67 10.73 0.15 -17.01
CA TYR A 67 11.60 -0.91 -16.54
C TYR A 67 12.14 -0.68 -15.12
N ALA A 68 12.41 0.57 -14.73
CA ALA A 68 12.94 0.91 -13.40
C ALA A 68 11.92 0.63 -12.29
N GLY A 69 10.65 0.89 -12.56
CA GLY A 69 9.55 0.52 -11.68
C GLY A 69 9.44 -1.00 -11.54
N LEU A 70 9.41 -1.72 -12.67
CA LEU A 70 9.26 -3.17 -12.69
C LEU A 70 10.39 -3.89 -11.92
N LEU A 71 11.64 -3.42 -12.10
CA LEU A 71 12.81 -3.92 -11.38
C LEU A 71 12.73 -3.65 -9.87
N GLY A 72 12.28 -2.46 -9.48
CA GLY A 72 12.07 -2.11 -8.07
C GLY A 72 11.04 -3.00 -7.38
N ILE A 73 9.91 -3.27 -8.05
CA ILE A 73 8.87 -4.19 -7.55
C ILE A 73 9.37 -5.63 -7.50
N ALA A 74 10.08 -6.09 -8.53
CA ALA A 74 10.58 -7.45 -8.60
C ALA A 74 11.62 -7.71 -7.50
N ALA A 75 12.54 -6.77 -7.29
CA ALA A 75 13.51 -6.82 -6.20
C ALA A 75 12.82 -6.82 -4.83
N ALA A 76 11.84 -5.94 -4.62
CA ALA A 76 11.06 -5.90 -3.38
C ALA A 76 10.32 -7.22 -3.11
N ALA A 77 9.66 -7.78 -4.13
CA ALA A 77 8.89 -9.02 -4.01
C ALA A 77 9.78 -10.23 -3.70
N LEU A 78 10.90 -10.37 -4.41
CA LEU A 78 11.86 -11.46 -4.19
C LEU A 78 12.47 -11.41 -2.77
N PHE A 79 12.79 -10.22 -2.27
CA PHE A 79 13.37 -10.06 -0.95
C PHE A 79 12.34 -10.13 0.18
N ALA A 80 11.11 -9.65 -0.05
CA ALA A 80 10.01 -9.76 0.90
C ALA A 80 9.63 -11.22 1.17
N TYR A 81 9.76 -12.11 0.18
CA TYR A 81 9.50 -13.55 0.37
C TYR A 81 10.50 -14.22 1.33
N LYS A 82 11.72 -13.69 1.43
CA LYS A 82 12.84 -14.33 2.16
C LYS A 82 13.14 -13.70 3.53
N ARG A 83 12.65 -12.49 3.82
CA ARG A 83 12.94 -11.73 5.05
C ARG A 83 11.67 -11.43 5.83
N GLN A 84 11.69 -11.67 7.14
CA GLN A 84 10.57 -11.37 8.06
C GLN A 84 10.39 -9.85 8.35
N SER A 85 11.25 -8.98 7.81
CA SER A 85 11.22 -7.54 8.08
C SER A 85 10.85 -6.73 6.85
N MET A 86 9.82 -5.88 6.95
CA MET A 86 9.37 -4.99 5.86
C MET A 86 10.38 -3.90 5.47
N ILE A 87 11.25 -3.47 6.38
CA ILE A 87 12.17 -2.34 6.13
C ILE A 87 13.18 -2.66 5.02
N ILE A 88 13.74 -3.87 5.00
CA ILE A 88 14.78 -4.29 4.05
C ILE A 88 14.29 -4.27 2.58
N PRO A 89 13.16 -4.91 2.22
CA PRO A 89 12.66 -4.87 0.85
C PRO A 89 12.26 -3.46 0.40
N ILE A 90 11.81 -2.58 1.31
CA ILE A 90 11.51 -1.17 0.98
C ILE A 90 12.79 -0.44 0.58
N LEU A 91 13.83 -0.52 1.42
CA LEU A 91 15.11 0.14 1.17
C LEU A 91 15.77 -0.35 -0.14
N LEU A 92 15.68 -1.67 -0.38
CA LEU A 92 16.19 -2.28 -1.61
C LEU A 92 15.41 -1.82 -2.84
N SER A 93 14.07 -1.76 -2.76
CA SER A 93 13.23 -1.27 -3.86
C SER A 93 13.61 0.16 -4.26
N ILE A 94 13.75 1.04 -3.27
CA ILE A 94 14.15 2.44 -3.49
C ILE A 94 15.55 2.49 -4.14
N GLY A 95 16.51 1.73 -3.62
CA GLY A 95 17.87 1.71 -4.15
C GLY A 95 17.95 1.18 -5.59
N VAL A 96 17.22 0.11 -5.90
CA VAL A 96 17.18 -0.50 -7.24
C VAL A 96 16.50 0.44 -8.24
N THR A 97 15.36 1.04 -7.88
CA THR A 97 14.67 2.00 -8.74
C THR A 97 15.51 3.25 -8.98
N TYR A 98 16.20 3.76 -7.95
CA TYR A 98 17.11 4.90 -8.10
C TYR A 98 18.29 4.59 -9.04
N LEU A 99 18.95 3.43 -8.87
CA LEU A 99 20.01 3.00 -9.77
C LEU A 99 19.53 2.81 -11.21
N ALA A 100 18.33 2.24 -11.39
CA ALA A 100 17.74 2.01 -12.71
C ALA A 100 17.26 3.29 -13.41
N LEU A 101 17.05 4.39 -12.68
CA LEU A 101 16.77 5.71 -13.26
C LEU A 101 18.04 6.49 -13.59
N LEU A 102 19.16 6.18 -12.93
CA LEU A 102 20.44 6.84 -13.13
C LEU A 102 21.23 6.25 -14.32
N LEU A 103 20.91 5.01 -14.72
CA LEU A 103 21.43 4.32 -15.89
C LEU A 103 20.64 4.69 -17.16
#